data_AF-A0A379TP11-F1
#
_entry.id   AF-A0A379TP11-F1
#
_cell.length_a   1.000
_cell.length_b   1.000
_cell.length_c   1.000
_cell.angle_alpha   90.00
_cell.angle_beta   90.00
_cell.angle_gamma   90.00
#
_symmetry.space_group_name_H-M   'P 1'
#
loop_
_entity.id
_entity.type
_entity.pdbx_description
1 polymer ?
#
loop_
_entity_poly.entity_id
_entity_poly.type
_entity_poly.pdbx_seq_one_letter_code
_entity_poly.pdbx_strand_id
1 'polypeptide(L)'
;MAFQHDDEVLIEKWLCGPEFTVAILGEEILPTIRIQPAGTFYDYEAKYLSDETQYFCPAGLEASQEAALQSLVLQAWKALGCKGWGRIDVMLDSDGQFYLLEANTSPGMTSHSLVPMAARQAGMSFSQLVVRILELAD
;
A
#
# COMPACT_ATOMS: atom_id res chain seq x y z
N MET A 1 8.13 2.55 25.95
CA MET A 1 6.65 2.36 25.98
C MET A 1 6.03 3.38 25.04
N ALA A 2 4.89 3.07 24.41
CA ALA A 2 4.33 3.79 23.25
C ALA A 2 4.44 5.32 23.26
N PHE A 3 4.17 5.97 24.41
CA PHE A 3 4.30 7.43 24.59
C PHE A 3 5.73 8.02 24.49
N GLN A 4 6.73 7.19 24.20
CA GLN A 4 8.06 7.65 23.80
C GLN A 4 8.15 7.96 22.30
N HIS A 5 7.15 7.55 21.52
CA HIS A 5 7.08 7.74 20.07
C HIS A 5 6.09 8.83 19.65
N ASP A 6 4.97 8.98 20.36
CA ASP A 6 3.95 10.00 20.11
C ASP A 6 3.12 10.26 21.39
N ASP A 7 2.49 11.43 21.49
CA ASP A 7 1.60 11.81 22.59
C ASP A 7 0.18 11.21 22.43
N GLU A 8 -0.16 10.77 21.21
CA GLU A 8 -1.42 10.09 20.89
C GLU A 8 -1.17 8.61 20.53
N VAL A 9 -2.07 7.73 20.96
CA VAL A 9 -1.95 6.27 20.74
C VAL A 9 -3.28 5.71 20.27
N LEU A 10 -3.23 4.86 19.24
CA LEU A 10 -4.36 4.07 18.76
C LEU A 10 -4.28 2.63 19.27
N ILE A 11 -5.41 2.11 19.73
CA ILE A 11 -5.60 0.69 20.06
C ILE A 11 -6.70 0.18 19.14
N GLU A 12 -6.33 -0.64 18.16
CA GLU A 12 -7.22 -1.11 17.12
C GLU A 12 -7.56 -2.60 17.27
N LYS A 13 -8.71 -2.98 16.71
CA LYS A 13 -9.09 -4.39 16.58
C LYS A 13 -8.06 -5.09 15.69
N TRP A 14 -7.66 -6.30 16.09
CA TRP A 14 -6.84 -7.16 15.24
C TRP A 14 -7.60 -7.58 13.97
N LEU A 15 -7.04 -7.29 12.80
CA LEU A 15 -7.54 -7.73 11.50
C LEU A 15 -6.80 -8.99 11.08
N CYS A 16 -7.51 -10.05 10.68
CA CYS A 16 -6.86 -11.33 10.40
C CYS A 16 -6.08 -11.37 9.08
N GLY A 17 -6.21 -10.37 8.23
CA GLY A 17 -5.62 -10.31 6.90
C GLY A 17 -6.38 -11.17 5.88
N PRO A 18 -5.85 -11.29 4.64
CA PRO A 18 -4.52 -10.83 4.19
C PRO A 18 -4.33 -9.31 4.11
N GLU A 19 -3.07 -8.88 4.03
CA GLU A 19 -2.65 -7.47 3.91
C GLU A 19 -2.39 -7.08 2.45
N PHE A 20 -2.80 -5.87 2.11
CA PHE A 20 -2.70 -5.30 0.77
C PHE A 20 -2.17 -3.88 0.81
N THR A 21 -1.61 -3.48 -0.32
CA THR A 21 -1.32 -2.09 -0.58
C THR A 21 -1.63 -1.70 -2.01
N VAL A 22 -2.05 -0.46 -2.19
CA VAL A 22 -2.45 0.09 -3.49
C VAL A 22 -1.74 1.42 -3.71
N ALA A 23 -0.95 1.49 -4.77
CA ALA A 23 -0.23 2.70 -5.16
C ALA A 23 -1.06 3.56 -6.11
N ILE A 24 -0.92 4.87 -5.98
CA ILE A 24 -1.63 5.88 -6.78
C ILE A 24 -0.59 6.77 -7.46
N LEU A 25 -0.78 7.05 -8.75
CA LEU A 25 0.08 7.91 -9.55
C LEU A 25 -0.79 8.82 -10.44
N GLY A 26 -0.94 10.08 -10.03
CA GLY A 26 -1.90 11.01 -10.60
C GLY A 26 -3.33 10.53 -10.37
N GLU A 27 -4.06 10.33 -11.46
CA GLU A 27 -5.41 9.75 -11.45
C GLU A 27 -5.41 8.22 -11.62
N GLU A 28 -4.23 7.61 -11.82
CA GLU A 28 -4.11 6.18 -12.06
C GLU A 28 -3.92 5.41 -10.74
N ILE A 29 -4.65 4.31 -10.60
CA ILE A 29 -4.43 3.30 -9.56
C ILE A 29 -3.59 2.19 -10.15
N LEU A 30 -2.48 1.89 -9.50
CA LEU A 30 -1.55 0.83 -9.91
C LEU A 30 -2.01 -0.54 -9.38
N PRO A 31 -1.56 -1.65 -9.98
CA PRO A 31 -1.93 -3.00 -9.54
C PRO A 31 -1.70 -3.22 -8.04
N THR A 32 -2.72 -3.76 -7.36
CA THR A 32 -2.65 -4.08 -5.93
C THR A 32 -1.54 -5.09 -5.67
N ILE A 33 -0.84 -4.90 -4.55
CA ILE A 33 0.13 -5.85 -4.02
C ILE A 33 -0.47 -6.51 -2.78
N ARG A 34 -0.45 -7.84 -2.73
CA ARG A 34 -0.69 -8.58 -1.48
C ARG A 34 0.65 -8.82 -0.80
N ILE A 35 0.73 -8.51 0.49
CA ILE A 35 1.91 -8.64 1.32
C ILE A 35 1.71 -9.83 2.25
N GLN A 36 2.68 -10.73 2.29
CA GLN A 36 2.67 -11.88 3.18
C GLN A 36 3.99 -11.95 3.93
N PRO A 37 4.06 -11.34 5.13
CA PRO A 37 5.20 -11.47 6.02
C PRO A 37 5.39 -12.93 6.45
N ALA A 38 6.63 -13.32 6.76
CA ALA A 38 6.92 -14.61 7.40
C ALA A 38 6.56 -14.61 8.90
N GLY A 39 6.53 -13.43 9.51
CA GLY A 39 6.24 -13.21 10.93
C GLY A 39 4.75 -12.96 11.23
N THR A 40 4.48 -12.37 12.40
CA THR A 40 3.11 -12.15 12.91
C THR A 40 2.37 -11.02 12.19
N PHE A 41 3.09 -9.98 11.75
CA PHE A 41 2.56 -8.84 10.98
C PHE A 41 3.71 -8.17 10.19
N TYR A 42 3.39 -7.19 9.33
CA TYR A 42 4.39 -6.51 8.48
C TYR A 42 5.18 -5.43 9.26
N ASP A 43 6.02 -5.90 10.17
CA ASP A 43 6.89 -5.07 11.01
C ASP A 43 8.10 -4.49 10.25
N TYR A 44 8.94 -3.72 10.95
CA TYR A 44 10.13 -3.09 10.37
C TYR A 44 11.12 -4.11 9.80
N GLU A 45 11.30 -5.25 10.46
CA GLU A 45 12.22 -6.30 10.01
C GLU A 45 11.70 -6.94 8.72
N ALA A 46 10.41 -7.27 8.67
CA ALA A 46 9.73 -7.79 7.49
C ALA A 46 9.75 -6.79 6.31
N LYS A 47 9.73 -5.47 6.60
CA LYS A 47 9.76 -4.38 5.61
C LYS A 47 11.13 -4.15 4.98
N TYR A 48 12.22 -4.21 5.77
CA TYR A 48 13.52 -3.67 5.34
C TYR A 48 14.71 -4.62 5.44
N LEU A 49 14.60 -5.72 6.20
CA LEU A 49 15.73 -6.58 6.55
C LEU A 49 15.53 -8.04 6.15
N SER A 50 14.28 -8.51 6.05
CA SER A 50 13.96 -9.90 5.72
C SER A 50 13.74 -10.11 4.22
N ASP A 51 14.35 -11.16 3.69
CA ASP A 51 14.08 -11.68 2.34
C ASP A 51 12.93 -12.73 2.33
N GLU A 52 12.32 -13.01 3.49
CA GLU A 52 11.26 -14.02 3.62
C GLU A 52 9.86 -13.46 3.36
N THR A 53 9.70 -12.13 3.37
CA THR A 53 8.43 -11.49 3.03
C THR A 53 8.10 -11.72 1.57
N GLN A 54 6.93 -12.31 1.31
CA GLN A 54 6.45 -12.57 -0.03
C GLN A 54 5.53 -11.44 -0.50
N TYR A 55 5.69 -11.09 -1.77
CA TYR A 55 4.88 -10.08 -2.44
C TYR A 55 4.23 -10.66 -3.67
N PHE A 56 2.94 -10.43 -3.83
CA PHE A 56 2.16 -10.88 -4.98
C PHE A 56 1.59 -9.65 -5.69
N CYS A 57 2.04 -9.42 -6.93
CA CYS A 57 1.58 -8.31 -7.76
C CYS A 57 1.29 -8.83 -9.18
N PRO A 58 0.02 -8.85 -9.64
CA PRO A 58 -1.18 -8.45 -8.90
C PRO A 58 -1.50 -9.35 -7.69
N ALA A 59 -2.33 -8.85 -6.79
CA ALA A 59 -2.60 -9.44 -5.47
C ALA A 59 -3.19 -10.87 -5.47
N GLY A 60 -3.73 -11.32 -6.60
CA GLY A 60 -4.43 -12.61 -6.73
C GLY A 60 -5.87 -12.59 -6.23
N LEU A 61 -6.47 -11.40 -6.10
CA LEU A 61 -7.89 -11.22 -5.79
C LEU A 61 -8.78 -11.60 -6.99
N GLU A 62 -10.03 -11.97 -6.71
CA GLU A 62 -11.05 -12.02 -7.75
C GLU A 62 -11.29 -10.61 -8.33
N ALA A 63 -11.67 -10.52 -9.61
CA ALA A 63 -11.85 -9.24 -10.30
C ALA A 63 -12.85 -8.29 -9.60
N SER A 64 -13.88 -8.84 -8.97
CA SER A 64 -14.86 -8.07 -8.18
C SER A 64 -14.24 -7.46 -6.91
N GLN A 65 -13.41 -8.24 -6.20
CA GLN A 65 -12.72 -7.79 -4.99
C GLN A 65 -11.63 -6.77 -5.31
N GLU A 66 -10.85 -7.00 -6.37
CA GLU A 66 -9.85 -6.05 -6.85
C GLU A 66 -10.51 -4.69 -7.18
N ALA A 67 -11.62 -4.71 -7.92
CA ALA A 67 -12.36 -3.49 -8.25
C ALA A 67 -12.92 -2.78 -7.01
N ALA A 68 -13.44 -3.54 -6.04
CA ALA A 68 -13.94 -2.99 -4.78
C ALA A 68 -12.81 -2.32 -3.97
N LEU A 69 -11.65 -2.97 -3.87
CA LEU A 69 -10.47 -2.45 -3.18
C LEU A 69 -9.95 -1.18 -3.83
N GLN A 70 -9.79 -1.16 -5.15
CA GLN A 70 -9.35 0.03 -5.88
C GLN A 70 -10.34 1.19 -5.71
N SER A 71 -11.65 0.91 -5.74
CA SER A 71 -12.68 1.92 -5.50
C SER A 71 -12.62 2.50 -4.09
N LEU A 72 -12.42 1.66 -3.07
CA LEU A 72 -12.26 2.08 -1.68
C LEU A 72 -11.04 2.99 -1.51
N VAL A 73 -9.90 2.58 -2.07
CA VAL A 73 -8.64 3.32 -2.01
C VAL A 73 -8.77 4.68 -2.70
N LEU A 74 -9.43 4.74 -3.86
CA LEU A 74 -9.65 6.01 -4.56
C LEU A 74 -10.48 6.99 -3.72
N GLN A 75 -11.53 6.47 -3.08
CA GLN A 75 -12.40 7.27 -2.21
C GLN A 75 -11.64 7.78 -1.00
N ALA A 76 -10.84 6.93 -0.35
CA ALA A 76 -9.99 7.31 0.78
C ALA A 76 -8.96 8.40 0.39
N TRP A 77 -8.28 8.22 -0.75
CA TRP A 77 -7.32 9.19 -1.27
C TRP A 77 -7.94 10.57 -1.52
N LYS A 78 -9.12 10.59 -2.15
CA LYS A 78 -9.87 11.83 -2.41
C LYS A 78 -10.40 12.46 -1.12
N ALA A 79 -10.88 11.67 -0.16
CA ALA A 79 -11.39 12.15 1.11
C ALA A 79 -10.31 12.85 1.95
N LEU A 80 -9.07 12.36 1.87
CA LEU A 80 -7.90 12.98 2.51
C LEU A 80 -7.36 14.21 1.77
N GLY A 81 -7.84 14.49 0.55
CA GLY A 81 -7.35 15.60 -0.27
C GLY A 81 -5.93 15.37 -0.83
N CYS A 82 -5.48 14.12 -0.89
CA CYS A 82 -4.17 13.76 -1.40
C CYS A 82 -4.09 13.93 -2.93
N LYS A 83 -2.89 14.23 -3.45
CA LYS A 83 -2.64 14.45 -4.88
C LYS A 83 -1.23 13.97 -5.29
N GLY A 84 -0.97 13.94 -6.59
CA GLY A 84 0.35 13.60 -7.13
C GLY A 84 0.61 12.11 -7.11
N TRP A 85 1.04 11.56 -5.98
CA TRP A 85 1.29 10.13 -5.85
C TRP A 85 1.30 9.70 -4.38
N GLY A 86 1.14 8.40 -4.15
CA GLY A 86 1.22 7.84 -2.81
C GLY A 86 0.82 6.38 -2.78
N ARG A 87 0.52 5.89 -1.58
CA ARG A 87 0.08 4.52 -1.37
C ARG A 87 -0.86 4.45 -0.18
N ILE A 88 -1.85 3.58 -0.24
CA ILE A 88 -2.75 3.28 0.89
C ILE A 88 -2.61 1.81 1.26
N ASP A 89 -2.44 1.55 2.56
CA ASP A 89 -2.33 0.21 3.12
C ASP A 89 -3.71 -0.22 3.65
N VAL A 90 -4.10 -1.46 3.34
CA VAL A 90 -5.44 -2.00 3.55
C VAL A 90 -5.34 -3.45 4.00
N MET A 91 -6.19 -3.89 4.92
CA MET A 91 -6.29 -5.31 5.30
C MET A 91 -7.70 -5.83 5.08
N LEU A 92 -7.80 -7.11 4.71
CA LEU A 92 -9.05 -7.84 4.81
C LEU A 92 -9.23 -8.34 6.26
N ASP A 93 -10.48 -8.47 6.70
CA ASP A 93 -10.80 -9.18 7.94
C ASP A 93 -11.70 -10.40 7.69
N SER A 94 -11.93 -11.17 8.75
CA SER A 94 -12.72 -12.41 8.77
C SER A 94 -14.17 -12.26 8.34
N ASP A 95 -14.71 -11.04 8.34
CA ASP A 95 -16.02 -10.68 7.79
C ASP A 95 -16.00 -10.49 6.26
N GLY A 96 -14.84 -10.65 5.64
CA GLY A 96 -14.62 -10.48 4.20
C GLY A 96 -14.63 -9.03 3.74
N GLN A 97 -14.52 -8.05 4.64
CA GLN A 97 -14.47 -6.63 4.31
C GLN A 97 -13.05 -6.07 4.33
N PHE A 98 -12.81 -5.06 3.48
CA PHE A 98 -11.55 -4.31 3.47
C PHE A 98 -11.59 -3.15 4.47
N TYR A 99 -10.52 -3.00 5.23
CA TYR A 99 -10.32 -1.97 6.24
C TYR A 99 -9.07 -1.16 5.91
N LEU A 100 -9.23 0.16 5.85
CA LEU A 100 -8.14 1.11 5.62
C LEU A 100 -7.27 1.20 6.87
N LEU A 101 -5.95 1.12 6.72
CA LEU A 101 -5.01 1.35 7.81
C LEU A 101 -4.50 2.79 7.77
N GLU A 102 -3.74 3.14 6.73
CA GLU A 102 -3.10 4.44 6.61
C GLU A 102 -2.83 4.82 5.15
N ALA A 103 -2.61 6.12 4.93
CA ALA A 103 -2.15 6.67 3.67
C ALA A 103 -0.74 7.23 3.81
N ASN A 104 0.14 6.83 2.89
CA ASN A 104 1.53 7.24 2.82
C ASN A 104 1.72 8.20 1.62
N THR A 105 1.93 9.49 1.90
CA THR A 105 2.07 10.56 0.89
C THR A 105 3.50 10.74 0.36
N SER A 106 4.48 10.11 1.00
CA SER A 106 5.86 10.01 0.49
C SER A 106 6.38 8.58 0.66
N PRO A 107 5.87 7.62 -0.16
CA PRO A 107 6.28 6.23 -0.07
C PRO A 107 7.78 6.00 -0.26
N GLY A 108 8.28 4.89 0.28
CA GLY A 108 9.63 4.40 0.01
C GLY A 108 9.85 4.12 -1.49
N MET A 109 11.10 4.29 -1.94
CA MET A 109 11.54 4.11 -3.33
C MET A 109 12.82 3.26 -3.46
N THR A 110 13.08 2.38 -2.48
CA THR A 110 14.20 1.43 -2.48
C THR A 110 13.90 0.20 -3.35
N SER A 111 14.86 -0.72 -3.49
CA SER A 111 14.69 -1.99 -4.21
C SER A 111 13.58 -2.88 -3.66
N HIS A 112 13.22 -2.74 -2.39
CA HIS A 112 12.16 -3.51 -1.71
C HIS A 112 10.84 -2.73 -1.62
N SER A 113 10.79 -1.51 -2.16
CA SER A 113 9.61 -0.64 -1.99
C SER A 113 8.45 -1.02 -2.92
N LEU A 114 7.24 -0.77 -2.42
CA LEU A 114 5.99 -1.28 -3.01
C LEU A 114 5.51 -0.46 -4.22
N VAL A 115 5.71 0.86 -4.24
CA VAL A 115 5.32 1.68 -5.41
C VAL A 115 6.11 1.29 -6.67
N PRO A 116 7.45 1.14 -6.62
CA PRO A 116 8.22 0.58 -7.75
C PRO A 116 7.76 -0.80 -8.22
N MET A 117 7.33 -1.67 -7.29
CA MET A 117 6.83 -3.01 -7.62
C MET A 117 5.53 -2.94 -8.42
N ALA A 118 4.55 -2.16 -7.94
CA ALA A 118 3.27 -1.95 -8.62
C ALA A 118 3.47 -1.29 -10.00
N ALA A 119 4.33 -0.27 -10.08
CA ALA A 119 4.63 0.41 -11.34
C ALA A 119 5.27 -0.53 -12.38
N ARG A 120 6.17 -1.42 -11.94
CA ARG A 120 6.76 -2.45 -12.81
C ARG A 120 5.71 -3.41 -13.36
N GLN A 121 4.77 -3.83 -12.51
CA GLN A 121 3.65 -4.68 -12.94
C GLN A 121 2.74 -3.95 -13.95
N ALA A 122 2.62 -2.63 -13.84
CA ALA A 122 1.95 -1.76 -14.82
C ALA A 122 2.79 -1.47 -16.08
N GLY A 123 3.98 -2.07 -16.22
CA GLY A 123 4.85 -1.91 -17.40
C GLY A 123 5.76 -0.67 -17.37
N MET A 124 5.88 0.02 -16.23
CA MET A 124 6.77 1.17 -16.08
C MET A 124 8.13 0.76 -15.52
N SER A 125 9.21 1.29 -16.09
CA SER A 125 10.53 1.26 -15.44
C SER A 125 10.58 2.22 -14.25
N PHE A 126 11.55 2.00 -13.34
CA PHE A 126 11.75 2.89 -12.20
C PHE A 126 12.00 4.34 -12.63
N SER A 127 12.78 4.55 -13.71
CA SER A 127 13.06 5.88 -14.25
C SER A 127 11.78 6.55 -14.77
N GLN A 128 10.94 5.82 -15.51
CA GLN A 128 9.64 6.34 -15.96
C GLN A 128 8.73 6.70 -14.79
N LEU A 129 8.69 5.88 -13.74
CA LEU A 129 7.92 6.16 -12.54
C LEU A 129 8.35 7.49 -11.89
N VAL A 130 9.65 7.68 -11.62
CA VAL A 130 10.12 8.89 -10.92
C VAL A 130 9.99 10.15 -11.79
N VAL A 131 10.19 10.03 -13.12
CA VAL A 131 9.94 11.12 -14.05
C VAL A 131 8.45 11.48 -14.04
N ARG A 132 7.57 10.49 -14.07
CA ARG A 132 6.11 10.73 -14.03
C ARG A 132 5.67 11.38 -12.73
N ILE A 133 6.23 10.98 -11.60
CA ILE A 133 5.98 11.64 -10.30
C ILE A 133 6.39 13.12 -10.38
N LEU A 134 7.56 13.42 -10.94
CA LEU A 134 8.05 14.79 -11.08
C LEU A 134 7.22 15.63 -12.05
N GLU A 135 6.70 15.04 -13.13
CA GLU A 135 5.79 15.70 -14.07
C GLU A 135 4.47 16.15 -13.43
N LEU A 136 4.06 15.51 -12.33
CA LEU A 136 2.83 15.82 -11.59
C LEU A 136 3.04 16.88 -10.48
N ALA A 137 4.27 17.37 -10.31
CA ALA A 137 4.56 18.44 -9.36
C ALA A 137 4.09 19.80 -9.91
N ASP A 138 3.57 20.64 -9.02
CA ASP A 138 3.20 22.04 -9.31
C ASP A 138 4.43 22.97 -9.22
#